data_AF-A0A519WJD1-F1
#
_entry.id   AF-A0A519WJD1-F1
#
_cell.length_a   1.000
_cell.length_b   1.000
_cell.length_c   1.000
_cell.angle_alpha   90.00
_cell.angle_beta   90.00
_cell.angle_gamma   90.00
#
_symmetry.space_group_name_H-M   'P 1'
#
loop_
_entity.id
_entity.type
_entity.pdbx_description
1 polymer ?
#
loop_
_entity_poly.entity_id
_entity_poly.type
_entity_poly.pdbx_seq_one_letter_code
_entity_poly.pdbx_strand_id
1 'polypeptide(L)'
;IGVMATMAQHEREVIGDRTRKALAEKKRAGYVLGKPENLTAGATKKGLAVRQQNAREHENNRRAAAFARSLRGAGEGWSSIAATLNEHGFRTRRGKQFQAVQVQRIIALFNALT
;
A
#
# COMPACT_ATOMS: atom_id res chain seq x y z
N ILE A 1 18.21 -18.70 -24.87
CA ILE A 1 16.90 -18.06 -25.14
C ILE A 1 16.73 -18.05 -26.66
N GLY A 2 15.71 -18.74 -27.20
CA GLY A 2 15.59 -18.99 -28.65
C GLY A 2 15.05 -17.79 -29.45
N VAL A 3 15.23 -17.84 -30.77
CA VAL A 3 14.84 -16.78 -31.73
C VAL A 3 13.37 -16.35 -31.59
N MET A 4 12.46 -17.29 -31.32
CA MET A 4 11.05 -16.96 -31.09
C MET A 4 10.81 -16.17 -29.79
N ALA A 5 11.56 -16.48 -28.72
CA ALA A 5 11.44 -15.76 -27.46
C ALA A 5 11.98 -14.32 -27.58
N THR A 6 13.04 -14.12 -28.37
CA THR A 6 13.56 -12.77 -28.66
C THR A 6 12.61 -11.97 -29.54
N MET A 7 11.96 -12.60 -30.53
CA MET A 7 10.94 -11.94 -31.36
C MET A 7 9.70 -11.57 -30.54
N ALA A 8 9.19 -12.47 -29.71
CA ALA A 8 8.02 -12.18 -28.87
C ALA A 8 8.28 -11.04 -27.86
N GLN A 9 9.48 -10.98 -27.28
CA GLN A 9 9.87 -9.88 -26.40
C GLN A 9 9.93 -8.55 -27.17
N HIS A 10 10.51 -8.56 -28.37
CA HIS A 10 10.57 -7.38 -29.23
C HIS A 10 9.18 -6.87 -29.62
N GLU A 11 8.27 -7.76 -30.02
CA GLU A 11 6.89 -7.40 -30.36
C GLU A 11 6.15 -6.78 -29.17
N ARG A 12 6.33 -7.35 -27.97
CA ARG A 12 5.75 -6.80 -26.74
C ARG A 12 6.26 -5.38 -26.46
N GLU A 13 7.56 -5.14 -26.62
CA GLU A 13 8.16 -3.83 -26.44
C GLU A 13 7.61 -2.82 -27.44
N VAL A 14 7.55 -3.17 -28.72
CA VAL A 14 7.02 -2.31 -29.79
C VAL A 14 5.54 -1.98 -29.58
N ILE A 15 4.70 -2.96 -29.24
CA ILE A 15 3.27 -2.75 -28.94
C ILE A 15 3.12 -1.84 -27.71
N GLY A 16 3.90 -2.10 -26.65
CA GLY A 16 3.91 -1.29 -25.44
C GLY A 16 4.29 0.17 -25.72
N ASP A 17 5.31 0.39 -26.55
CA ASP A 17 5.79 1.71 -26.94
C ASP A 17 4.76 2.48 -27.74
N ARG A 18 4.13 1.84 -28.74
CA ARG A 18 3.07 2.46 -29.54
C ARG A 18 1.86 2.82 -28.69
N THR A 19 1.44 1.93 -27.80
CA THR A 19 0.30 2.17 -26.90
C THR A 19 0.59 3.35 -25.96
N ARG A 20 1.79 3.41 -25.36
CA ARG A 20 2.19 4.53 -24.49
C ARG A 20 2.22 5.86 -25.24
N LYS A 21 2.77 5.89 -26.46
CA LYS A 21 2.78 7.08 -27.32
C LYS A 21 1.36 7.55 -27.68
N ALA A 22 0.49 6.63 -28.09
CA ALA A 22 -0.90 6.94 -28.42
C ALA A 22 -1.69 7.48 -27.22
N LEU A 23 -1.52 6.87 -26.03
CA LEU A 23 -2.14 7.35 -24.81
C LEU A 23 -1.63 8.73 -24.38
N ALA A 24 -0.32 8.99 -24.54
CA ALA A 24 0.26 10.30 -24.23
C ALA A 24 -0.31 11.39 -25.13
N GLU A 25 -0.44 11.13 -26.44
CA GLU A 25 -1.02 12.09 -27.38
C GLU A 25 -2.50 12.31 -27.11
N LYS A 26 -3.26 11.25 -26.83
CA LYS A 26 -4.67 11.36 -26.41
C LYS A 26 -4.83 12.21 -25.15
N LYS A 27 -3.93 12.07 -24.17
CA LYS A 27 -3.92 12.92 -22.97
C LYS A 27 -3.58 14.38 -23.30
N ARG A 28 -2.61 14.64 -24.20
CA ARG A 28 -2.24 16.00 -24.65
C ARG A 28 -3.39 16.68 -25.38
N ALA A 29 -4.16 15.93 -26.14
CA ALA A 29 -5.39 16.39 -26.79
C ALA A 29 -6.56 16.65 -25.81
N GLY A 30 -6.33 16.58 -24.49
CA GLY A 30 -7.31 16.93 -23.46
C GLY A 30 -8.27 15.81 -23.06
N TYR A 31 -8.14 14.60 -23.62
CA TYR A 31 -8.96 13.48 -23.19
C TYR A 31 -8.56 12.99 -21.81
N VAL A 32 -9.55 12.81 -20.93
CA VAL A 32 -9.37 12.15 -19.63
C VAL A 32 -9.23 10.64 -19.88
N LEU A 33 -8.12 10.06 -19.42
CA LEU A 33 -7.89 8.62 -19.50
C LEU A 33 -8.48 7.92 -18.26
N GLY A 34 -9.02 6.72 -18.47
CA GLY A 34 -9.67 5.93 -17.42
C GLY A 34 -11.17 6.22 -17.30
N LYS A 35 -11.75 5.85 -16.16
CA LYS A 35 -13.15 6.10 -15.81
C LYS A 35 -13.23 6.58 -14.36
N PRO A 36 -12.98 7.88 -14.09
CA PRO A 36 -13.05 8.45 -12.74
C PRO A 36 -14.38 8.18 -12.04
N GLU A 37 -15.46 8.02 -12.81
CA GLU A 37 -16.81 7.69 -12.34
C GLU A 37 -16.84 6.35 -11.57
N ASN A 38 -15.89 5.44 -11.84
CA ASN A 38 -15.76 4.19 -11.11
C ASN A 38 -15.24 4.38 -9.68
N LEU A 39 -14.64 5.53 -9.35
CA LEU A 39 -14.19 5.89 -7.99
C LEU A 39 -15.39 6.34 -7.13
N THR A 40 -16.47 5.57 -7.18
CA THR A 40 -17.66 5.78 -6.36
C THR A 40 -17.31 5.67 -4.88
N ALA A 41 -18.14 6.27 -4.03
CA ALA A 41 -18.03 6.09 -2.58
C ALA A 41 -18.05 4.60 -2.19
N GLY A 42 -18.86 3.78 -2.87
CA GLY A 42 -18.92 2.33 -2.66
C GLY A 42 -17.62 1.61 -3.03
N ALA A 43 -17.03 1.91 -4.18
CA ALA A 43 -15.75 1.34 -4.59
C ALA A 43 -14.61 1.73 -3.63
N THR A 44 -14.59 2.99 -3.18
CA THR A 44 -13.62 3.50 -2.22
C THR A 44 -13.74 2.79 -0.86
N LYS A 45 -14.97 2.61 -0.36
CA LYS A 45 -15.24 1.86 0.88
C LYS A 45 -14.79 0.40 0.77
N LYS A 46 -15.08 -0.28 -0.35
CA LYS A 46 -14.61 -1.66 -0.60
C LYS A 46 -13.08 -1.74 -0.58
N GLY A 47 -12.40 -0.83 -1.27
CA GLY A 47 -10.93 -0.75 -1.27
C GLY A 47 -10.35 -0.51 0.13
N LEU A 48 -10.98 0.35 0.93
CA LEU A 48 -10.60 0.58 2.33
C LEU A 48 -10.77 -0.68 3.18
N ALA A 49 -11.91 -1.37 3.07
CA ALA A 49 -12.20 -2.59 3.81
C ALA A 49 -11.15 -3.67 3.55
N VAL A 50 -10.80 -3.91 2.28
CA VAL A 50 -9.74 -4.86 1.89
C VAL A 50 -8.38 -4.45 2.47
N ARG A 51 -8.04 -3.15 2.47
CA ARG A 51 -6.78 -2.68 3.07
C ARG A 51 -6.73 -2.90 4.58
N GLN A 52 -7.84 -2.64 5.27
CA GLN A 52 -7.98 -2.87 6.71
C GLN A 52 -7.90 -4.36 7.05
N GLN A 53 -8.60 -5.22 6.29
CA GLN A 53 -8.54 -6.67 6.45
C GLN A 53 -7.12 -7.20 6.28
N ASN A 54 -6.45 -6.85 5.18
CA ASN A 54 -5.04 -7.21 4.96
C ASN A 54 -4.12 -6.73 6.08
N ALA A 55 -4.39 -5.55 6.65
CA ALA A 55 -3.60 -5.03 7.76
C ALA A 55 -3.87 -5.77 9.08
N ARG A 56 -5.07 -6.32 9.28
CA ARG A 56 -5.46 -7.13 10.46
C ARG A 56 -4.90 -8.55 10.39
N GLU A 57 -4.97 -9.18 9.23
CA GLU A 57 -4.53 -10.58 9.04
C GLU A 57 -3.00 -10.70 9.09
N HIS A 58 -2.28 -9.65 8.70
CA HIS A 58 -0.82 -9.65 8.68
C HIS A 58 -0.22 -9.84 10.07
N GLU A 59 0.55 -10.91 10.25
CA GLU A 59 1.11 -11.30 11.55
C GLU A 59 2.00 -10.23 12.18
N ASN A 60 2.95 -9.65 11.42
CA ASN A 60 3.81 -8.60 11.98
C ASN A 60 3.01 -7.37 12.41
N ASN A 61 1.87 -7.10 11.76
CA ASN A 61 1.02 -6.00 12.15
C ASN A 61 0.31 -6.30 13.48
N ARG A 62 -0.19 -7.52 13.67
CA ARG A 62 -0.79 -7.95 14.94
C ARG A 62 0.20 -7.85 16.09
N ARG A 63 1.43 -8.37 15.90
CA ARG A 63 2.50 -8.32 16.89
C ARG A 63 2.93 -6.86 17.18
N ALA A 64 3.16 -6.06 16.14
CA ALA A 64 3.51 -4.64 16.29
C ALA A 64 2.40 -3.84 17.00
N ALA A 65 1.12 -4.11 16.70
CA ALA A 65 0.00 -3.44 17.35
C ALA A 65 -0.09 -3.79 18.84
N ALA A 66 0.10 -5.06 19.21
CA ALA A 66 0.11 -5.47 20.62
C ALA A 66 1.23 -4.77 21.39
N PHE A 67 2.45 -4.77 20.85
CA PHE A 67 3.59 -4.13 21.48
C PHE A 67 3.42 -2.60 21.56
N ALA A 68 3.01 -1.96 20.47
CA ALA A 68 2.76 -0.52 20.42
C ALA A 68 1.65 -0.07 21.39
N ARG A 69 0.62 -0.90 21.62
CA ARG A 69 -0.42 -0.62 22.63
C ARG A 69 0.14 -0.65 24.05
N SER A 70 1.01 -1.62 24.35
CA SER A 70 1.68 -1.69 25.66
C SER A 70 2.52 -0.44 25.92
N LEU A 71 3.36 -0.04 24.96
CA LEU A 71 4.17 1.18 25.06
C LEU A 71 3.30 2.44 25.18
N ARG A 72 2.19 2.49 24.44
CA ARG A 72 1.25 3.62 24.55
C ARG A 72 0.55 3.69 25.91
N GLY A 73 0.21 2.54 26.49
CA GLY A 73 -0.33 2.44 27.84
C GLY A 73 0.66 2.89 28.91
N ALA A 74 1.97 2.72 28.65
CA ALA A 74 3.06 3.23 29.49
C ALA A 74 3.32 4.74 29.31
N GLY A 75 2.56 5.43 28.45
CA GLY A 75 2.65 6.88 28.24
C GLY A 75 3.59 7.32 27.12
N GLU A 76 4.20 6.40 26.37
CA GLU A 76 5.13 6.78 25.31
C GLU A 76 4.49 7.57 24.16
N GLY A 77 5.23 8.55 23.63
CA GLY A 77 4.82 9.31 22.45
C GLY A 77 4.89 8.51 21.15
N TRP A 78 4.08 8.87 20.16
CA TRP A 78 3.95 8.12 18.90
C TRP A 78 5.27 7.95 18.12
N SER A 79 6.13 8.96 18.14
CA SER A 79 7.45 8.91 17.49
C SER A 79 8.41 7.98 18.22
N SER A 80 8.37 7.97 19.56
CA SER A 80 9.17 7.04 20.39
C SER A 80 8.78 5.61 20.09
N ILE A 81 7.47 5.31 20.14
CA ILE A 81 6.95 3.98 19.81
C ILE A 81 7.37 3.53 18.41
N ALA A 82 7.35 4.42 17.41
CA ALA A 82 7.81 4.09 16.07
C ALA A 82 9.30 3.75 16.03
N ALA A 83 10.14 4.49 16.78
CA ALA A 83 11.57 4.19 16.90
C ALA A 83 11.80 2.83 17.56
N THR A 84 11.15 2.57 18.70
CA THR A 84 11.21 1.31 19.44
C THR A 84 10.78 0.12 18.56
N LEU A 85 9.67 0.24 17.82
CA LEU A 85 9.26 -0.79 16.87
C LEU A 85 10.34 -1.09 15.82
N ASN A 86 10.96 -0.05 15.25
CA ASN A 86 11.98 -0.23 14.22
C ASN A 86 13.27 -0.84 14.77
N GLU A 87 13.67 -0.46 15.98
CA GLU A 87 14.83 -1.00 16.70
C GLU A 87 14.65 -2.50 17.00
N HIS A 88 13.45 -2.89 17.44
CA HIS A 88 13.08 -4.30 17.64
C HIS A 88 12.78 -5.07 16.34
N GLY A 89 13.09 -4.51 15.17
CA GLY A 89 13.00 -5.18 13.88
C GLY A 89 11.58 -5.29 13.32
N PHE A 90 10.57 -4.65 13.91
CA PHE A 90 9.24 -4.61 13.33
C PHE A 90 9.24 -3.80 12.03
N ARG A 91 8.63 -4.36 10.99
CA ARG A 91 8.43 -3.71 9.69
C ARG A 91 6.95 -3.74 9.32
N THR A 92 6.53 -2.71 8.61
CA THR A 92 5.18 -2.65 8.03
C THR A 92 4.96 -3.82 7.06
N ARG A 93 3.72 -4.13 6.72
CA ARG A 93 3.37 -5.17 5.71
C ARG A 93 4.14 -5.07 4.38
N ARG A 94 4.59 -3.87 3.99
CA ARG A 94 5.37 -3.65 2.76
C ARG A 94 6.89 -3.63 2.99
N GLY A 95 7.36 -4.09 4.16
CA GLY A 95 8.78 -4.15 4.51
C GLY A 95 9.43 -2.79 4.84
N LYS A 96 8.63 -1.73 5.06
CA LYS A 96 9.15 -0.39 5.39
C LYS A 96 9.18 -0.17 6.91
N GLN A 97 10.02 0.78 7.34
CA GLN A 97 10.07 1.25 8.72
C GLN A 97 8.73 1.84 9.17
N PHE A 98 8.43 1.73 10.46
CA PHE A 98 7.29 2.39 11.10
C PHE A 98 7.54 3.89 11.27
N GLN A 99 6.49 4.67 11.05
CA GLN A 99 6.40 6.09 11.39
C GLN A 99 5.26 6.32 12.38
N ALA A 100 5.28 7.44 13.11
CA ALA A 100 4.27 7.79 14.11
C ALA A 100 2.81 7.64 13.58
N VAL A 101 2.55 8.07 12.36
CA VAL A 101 1.22 7.95 11.72
C VAL A 101 0.80 6.49 11.53
N GLN A 102 1.75 5.61 11.20
CA GLN A 102 1.46 4.18 11.03
C GLN A 102 1.19 3.51 12.38
N VAL A 103 1.87 3.93 13.43
CA VAL A 103 1.61 3.52 14.81
C VAL A 103 0.20 3.92 15.25
N GLN A 104 -0.21 5.17 15.01
CA GLN A 104 -1.57 5.61 15.32
C GLN A 104 -2.62 4.79 14.57
N ARG A 105 -2.41 4.56 13.26
CA ARG A 105 -3.34 3.82 12.41
C ARG A 105 -3.45 2.36 12.81
N ILE A 106 -2.33 1.70 13.16
CA ILE A 106 -2.37 0.29 13.54
C ILE A 106 -3.07 0.13 14.90
N ILE A 107 -2.78 1.00 15.87
CA ILE A 107 -3.47 0.96 17.16
C ILE A 107 -4.97 1.21 16.99
N ALA A 108 -5.37 2.24 16.24
CA ALA A 108 -6.78 2.53 15.98
C ALA A 108 -7.49 1.35 15.29
N LEU A 109 -6.82 0.70 14.31
CA LEU A 109 -7.37 -0.45 13.59
C LEU A 109 -7.67 -1.64 14.51
N PHE A 110 -6.84 -1.87 15.53
CA PHE A 110 -6.97 -2.98 16.48
C PHE A 110 -7.79 -2.64 17.73
N ASN A 111 -7.97 -1.35 18.04
CA ASN A 111 -8.87 -0.91 19.11
C ASN A 111 -10.33 -0.95 18.67
N ALA A 112 -10.63 -0.72 17.39
CA ALA A 112 -12.00 -0.81 16.86
C ALA A 112 -12.57 -2.25 16.79
N LEU A 113 -11.86 -3.23 17.35
CA LEU A 113 -12.22 -4.66 17.39
C LEU A 113 -12.51 -5.17 18.81
N THR A 114 -12.22 -4.37 19.83
CA THR A 114 -12.47 -4.62 21.26
C THR A 114 -13.50 -3.63 21.76
#